data_AF-G3EKF9-F1
#
_entry.id   AF-G3EKF9-F1
#
_cell.length_a   1.000
_cell.length_b   1.000
_cell.length_c   1.000
_cell.angle_alpha   90.00
_cell.angle_beta   90.00
_cell.angle_gamma   90.00
#
_symmetry.space_group_name_H-M   'P 1'
#
loop_
_entity.id
_entity.type
_entity.pdbx_description
1 polymer ?
#
loop_
_entity_poly.entity_id
_entity_poly.type
_entity_poly.pdbx_seq_one_letter_code
_entity_poly.pdbx_strand_id
1 'polypeptide(L)'
;MQGNVHSQNAAQVNPVKSTISRRGANNALRRGQQKIHRRYTPNLCCRVPKGMASKVVARMSSHDWRRNDDLIGLRRQGYIPYTQRNNPDYRPKPMRIAARSESREALTVLSMVLGANCDYNPDSDYPFEIMLPFEDVAKAMGVLHVYESGRKAYDVALHALSVLEQLDYLIVSRGQDTDTGQNKPLRIWLTENFFTSRGIQVDEIRQWLNQYRLWAIKNGLTESLRKKYERHLVRIAHLGIDIERKHSLKNRLKKIRRWVVSPDLQNLKRNAEQVIDNELARRQQDAQRLDTLLDDTAAGIKKLAAARRQKQNGFYQAWVQWTMGRSPLKAMQLENTLKREQPGLLNSDPEAFYRLLLERAGAIPA
;
A
#
# COMPACT_ATOMS: atom_id res chain seq x y z
N MET A 1 -35.60 -99.13 4.46
CA MET A 1 -35.68 -98.19 5.60
C MET A 1 -34.57 -97.16 5.44
N GLN A 2 -34.97 -95.89 5.52
CA GLN A 2 -34.25 -94.66 5.86
C GLN A 2 -32.70 -94.65 5.88
N GLY A 3 -32.12 -93.63 5.25
CA GLY A 3 -30.70 -93.29 5.42
C GLY A 3 -30.27 -92.05 4.65
N ASN A 4 -30.96 -90.93 4.86
CA ASN A 4 -30.59 -89.61 4.36
C ASN A 4 -29.31 -89.14 5.07
N VAL A 5 -28.21 -88.89 4.36
CA VAL A 5 -27.00 -88.27 4.93
C VAL A 5 -26.78 -86.93 4.25
N HIS A 6 -27.19 -85.88 4.96
CA HIS A 6 -26.86 -84.50 4.64
C HIS A 6 -25.35 -84.27 4.81
N SER A 7 -24.64 -84.04 3.71
CA SER A 7 -23.30 -83.47 3.72
C SER A 7 -23.40 -81.95 3.97
N GLN A 8 -23.16 -81.54 5.22
CA GLN A 8 -22.96 -80.13 5.56
C GLN A 8 -21.61 -79.67 4.97
N ASN A 9 -21.65 -78.76 4.01
CA ASN A 9 -20.48 -78.03 3.53
C ASN A 9 -19.97 -77.10 4.64
N ALA A 10 -18.96 -77.54 5.38
CA ALA A 10 -18.16 -76.66 6.22
C ALA A 10 -17.32 -75.75 5.31
N ALA A 11 -17.75 -74.51 5.13
CA ALA A 11 -16.95 -73.48 4.50
C ALA A 11 -15.65 -73.29 5.29
N GLN A 12 -14.53 -73.77 4.74
CA GLN A 12 -13.20 -73.44 5.22
C GLN A 12 -12.98 -71.95 5.04
N VAL A 13 -13.15 -71.19 6.13
CA VAL A 13 -12.67 -69.81 6.22
C VAL A 13 -11.15 -69.87 6.20
N ASN A 14 -10.57 -69.72 5.02
CA ASN A 14 -9.14 -69.49 4.88
C ASN A 14 -8.77 -68.23 5.66
N PRO A 15 -7.90 -68.30 6.68
CA PRO A 15 -7.44 -67.10 7.34
C PRO A 15 -6.62 -66.33 6.31
N VAL A 16 -7.14 -65.19 5.86
CA VAL A 16 -6.42 -64.23 5.03
C VAL A 16 -5.17 -63.84 5.83
N LYS A 17 -4.04 -64.49 5.52
CA LYS A 17 -2.73 -64.08 6.04
C LYS A 17 -2.56 -62.64 5.59
N SER A 18 -2.76 -61.70 6.52
CA SER A 18 -2.54 -60.29 6.27
C SER A 18 -1.07 -60.12 5.94
N THR A 19 -0.74 -60.05 4.66
CA THR A 19 0.61 -59.79 4.17
C THR A 19 0.92 -58.34 4.48
N ILE A 20 1.28 -58.06 5.74
CA ILE A 20 1.81 -56.76 6.12
C ILE A 20 3.11 -56.62 5.34
N SER A 21 3.07 -55.83 4.27
CA SER A 21 4.26 -55.53 3.47
C SER A 21 5.41 -55.11 4.40
N ARG A 22 6.67 -55.44 4.06
CA ARG A 22 7.86 -54.94 4.79
C ARG A 22 7.78 -53.44 5.07
N ARG A 23 7.20 -52.68 4.14
CA ARG A 23 6.93 -51.24 4.28
C ARG A 23 5.87 -50.93 5.34
N GLY A 24 4.78 -51.69 5.38
CA GLY A 24 3.74 -51.60 6.41
C GLY A 24 4.25 -51.95 7.81
N ALA A 25 5.06 -53.00 7.93
CA ALA A 25 5.67 -53.42 9.20
C ALA A 25 6.64 -52.35 9.72
N ASN A 26 7.52 -51.82 8.86
CA ASN A 26 8.43 -50.73 9.22
C ASN A 26 7.70 -49.43 9.57
N ASN A 27 6.56 -49.15 8.93
CA ASN A 27 5.73 -48.00 9.29
C ASN A 27 5.01 -48.20 10.63
N ALA A 28 4.59 -49.43 10.95
CA ALA A 28 3.98 -49.78 12.24
C ALA A 28 4.98 -49.63 13.40
N LEU A 29 6.22 -50.11 13.21
CA LEU A 29 7.32 -49.93 14.17
C LEU A 29 7.68 -48.45 14.42
N ARG A 30 7.39 -47.57 13.43
CA ARG A 30 7.62 -46.13 13.52
C ARG A 30 6.42 -45.34 14.06
N ARG A 31 5.25 -45.97 14.26
CA ARG A 31 4.10 -45.27 14.84
C ARG A 31 4.44 -44.87 16.28
N GLY A 32 4.26 -43.59 16.60
CA GLY A 32 4.58 -43.03 17.92
C GLY A 32 6.03 -42.60 18.12
N GLN A 33 6.97 -42.99 17.24
CA GLN A 33 8.35 -42.51 17.29
C GLN A 33 8.51 -41.20 16.54
N GLN A 34 9.35 -40.30 17.07
CA GLN A 34 9.74 -39.08 16.37
C GLN A 34 10.51 -39.44 15.10
N LYS A 35 10.36 -38.61 14.06
CA LYS A 35 11.00 -38.86 12.78
C LYS A 35 12.51 -38.67 12.91
N ILE A 36 13.27 -39.72 12.59
CA ILE A 36 14.73 -39.64 12.53
C ILE A 36 15.12 -38.85 11.29
N HIS A 37 15.75 -37.69 11.49
CA HIS A 37 16.32 -36.89 10.42
C HIS A 37 17.58 -37.56 9.88
N ARG A 38 17.82 -37.45 8.56
CA ARG A 38 18.98 -38.10 7.93
C ARG A 38 20.33 -37.54 8.37
N ARG A 39 20.41 -36.24 8.69
CA ARG A 39 21.67 -35.55 9.02
C ARG A 39 21.51 -34.52 10.14
N TYR A 40 20.52 -33.63 10.03
CA TYR A 40 20.29 -32.55 11.00
C TYR A 40 18.84 -32.54 11.47
N THR A 41 18.67 -32.39 12.78
CA THR A 41 17.41 -32.03 13.40
C THR A 41 17.44 -30.52 13.61
N PRO A 42 16.63 -29.73 12.89
CA PRO A 42 16.57 -28.29 13.10
C PRO A 42 16.27 -27.99 14.57
N ASN A 43 17.11 -27.20 15.21
CA ASN A 43 16.94 -26.78 16.59
C ASN A 43 17.40 -25.33 16.76
N LEU A 44 16.76 -24.59 17.67
CA LEU A 44 17.14 -23.21 17.97
C LEU A 44 18.38 -23.21 18.86
N CYS A 45 19.56 -23.06 18.27
CA CYS A 45 20.85 -23.07 18.97
C CYS A 45 21.32 -21.67 19.41
N CYS A 46 20.62 -20.59 19.03
CA CYS A 46 20.98 -19.23 19.43
C CYS A 46 20.17 -18.75 20.64
N ARG A 47 20.78 -17.87 21.45
CA ARG A 47 20.09 -17.17 22.53
C ARG A 47 19.08 -16.17 21.95
N VAL A 48 17.83 -16.27 22.41
CA VAL A 48 16.77 -15.32 22.02
C VAL A 48 16.88 -14.05 22.88
N PRO A 49 16.99 -12.85 22.28
CA PRO A 49 16.96 -11.60 23.04
C PRO A 49 15.62 -11.40 23.75
N LYS A 50 15.65 -10.79 24.94
CA LYS A 50 14.44 -10.42 25.68
C LYS A 50 13.66 -9.31 24.95
N GLY A 51 12.41 -9.11 25.35
CA GLY A 51 11.56 -8.04 24.79
C GLY A 51 10.87 -8.48 23.51
N MET A 52 10.82 -7.60 22.50
CA MET A 52 10.07 -7.85 21.26
C MET A 52 10.50 -9.14 20.56
N ALA A 53 11.80 -9.39 20.44
CA ALA A 53 12.33 -10.61 19.82
C ALA A 53 11.76 -11.88 20.48
N SER A 54 11.76 -11.96 21.82
CA SER A 54 11.20 -13.10 22.55
C SER A 54 9.69 -13.29 22.33
N LYS A 55 8.92 -12.19 22.21
CA LYS A 55 7.49 -12.26 21.91
C LYS A 55 7.23 -12.80 20.51
N VAL A 56 7.98 -12.29 19.52
CA VAL A 56 7.91 -12.77 18.14
C VAL A 56 8.28 -14.25 18.06
N VAL A 57 9.41 -14.65 18.66
CA VAL A 57 9.86 -16.06 18.67
C VAL A 57 8.84 -16.98 19.33
N ALA A 58 8.18 -16.56 20.42
CA ALA A 58 7.13 -17.34 21.05
C ALA A 58 5.92 -17.55 20.12
N ARG A 59 5.54 -16.55 19.33
CA ARG A 59 4.48 -16.71 18.31
C ARG A 59 4.92 -17.64 17.18
N MET A 60 6.18 -17.57 16.76
CA MET A 60 6.74 -18.44 15.73
C MET A 60 6.80 -19.90 16.18
N SER A 61 7.14 -20.16 17.45
CA SER A 61 7.22 -21.53 17.99
C SER A 61 5.85 -22.20 18.10
N SER A 62 4.78 -21.44 18.37
CA SER A 62 3.40 -21.96 18.41
C SER A 62 2.74 -22.12 17.04
N HIS A 63 3.39 -21.70 15.95
CA HIS A 63 2.77 -21.69 14.62
C HIS A 63 2.61 -23.10 14.04
N ASP A 64 1.39 -23.46 13.64
CA ASP A 64 1.12 -24.71 12.93
C ASP A 64 1.09 -24.51 11.41
N TRP A 65 2.17 -24.93 10.75
CA TRP A 65 2.30 -24.94 9.29
C TRP A 65 1.26 -25.80 8.56
N ARG A 66 0.57 -26.72 9.23
CA ARG A 66 -0.50 -27.50 8.60
C ARG A 66 -1.76 -26.69 8.35
N ARG A 67 -1.96 -25.62 9.12
CA ARG A 67 -3.11 -24.72 9.06
C ARG A 67 -2.80 -23.38 8.37
N ASN A 68 -1.60 -23.24 7.84
CA ASN A 68 -1.18 -22.01 7.16
C ASN A 68 -1.69 -22.04 5.70
N ASP A 69 -2.67 -21.19 5.41
CA ASP A 69 -3.34 -21.13 4.10
C ASP A 69 -2.38 -20.73 2.98
N ASP A 70 -1.44 -19.82 3.23
CA ASP A 70 -0.45 -19.39 2.23
C ASP A 70 0.42 -20.57 1.78
N LEU A 71 0.91 -21.37 2.74
CA LEU A 71 1.70 -22.57 2.46
C LEU A 71 0.86 -23.62 1.73
N ILE A 72 -0.40 -23.80 2.11
CA ILE A 72 -1.33 -24.69 1.42
C ILE A 72 -1.52 -24.24 -0.04
N GLY A 73 -1.75 -22.95 -0.26
CA GLY A 73 -1.88 -22.34 -1.58
C GLY A 73 -0.64 -22.53 -2.44
N LEU A 74 0.54 -22.20 -1.91
CA LEU A 74 1.82 -22.39 -2.58
C LEU A 74 2.06 -23.88 -2.93
N ARG A 75 1.68 -24.81 -2.05
CA ARG A 75 1.86 -26.24 -2.30
C ARG A 75 0.88 -26.81 -3.32
N ARG A 76 -0.34 -26.24 -3.44
CA ARG A 76 -1.29 -26.58 -4.50
C ARG A 76 -0.75 -26.18 -5.87
N GLN A 77 -0.12 -25.01 -5.98
CA GLN A 77 0.53 -24.55 -7.22
C GLN A 77 1.82 -25.34 -7.50
N GLY A 78 2.60 -25.60 -6.45
CA GLY A 78 3.93 -26.21 -6.53
C GLY A 78 5.04 -25.20 -6.33
N TYR A 79 6.16 -25.66 -5.77
CA TYR A 79 7.32 -24.79 -5.55
C TYR A 79 8.05 -24.50 -6.84
N ILE A 80 8.56 -23.27 -6.97
CA ILE A 80 9.49 -22.88 -8.02
C ILE A 80 10.91 -22.96 -7.44
N PRO A 81 11.76 -23.90 -7.90
CA PRO A 81 13.15 -23.95 -7.51
C PRO A 81 13.84 -22.62 -7.81
N TYR A 82 14.76 -22.21 -6.94
CA TYR A 82 15.42 -20.91 -7.07
C TYR A 82 16.06 -20.71 -8.47
N THR A 83 16.68 -21.75 -9.01
CA THR A 83 17.32 -21.75 -10.33
C THR A 83 16.34 -21.55 -11.49
N GLN A 84 15.06 -21.81 -11.29
CA GLN A 84 14.02 -21.75 -12.32
C GLN A 84 13.10 -20.52 -12.17
N ARG A 85 13.34 -19.65 -11.19
CA ARG A 85 12.46 -18.48 -10.93
C ARG A 85 12.43 -17.45 -12.06
N ASN A 86 13.52 -17.37 -12.82
CA ASN A 86 13.63 -16.48 -13.97
C ASN A 86 13.26 -17.19 -15.28
N ASN A 87 12.90 -18.48 -15.24
CA ASN A 87 12.53 -19.24 -16.43
C ASN A 87 11.01 -19.12 -16.67
N PRO A 88 10.56 -18.44 -17.74
CA PRO A 88 9.15 -18.28 -18.03
C PRO A 88 8.44 -19.60 -18.40
N ASP A 89 9.17 -20.59 -18.90
CA ASP A 89 8.60 -21.87 -19.35
C ASP A 89 8.43 -22.88 -18.20
N TYR A 90 9.02 -22.60 -17.03
CA TYR A 90 8.96 -23.52 -15.91
C TYR A 90 7.54 -23.57 -15.31
N ARG A 91 6.91 -24.75 -15.41
CA ARG A 91 5.61 -25.00 -14.78
C ARG A 91 5.80 -25.73 -13.45
N PRO A 92 5.44 -25.12 -12.30
CA PRO A 92 5.55 -25.77 -11.02
C PRO A 92 4.63 -26.99 -10.94
N LYS A 93 5.08 -28.03 -10.23
CA LYS A 93 4.30 -29.25 -10.04
C LYS A 93 3.58 -29.22 -8.69
N PRO A 94 2.24 -29.41 -8.66
CA PRO A 94 1.49 -29.52 -7.43
C PRO A 94 2.07 -30.57 -6.48
N MET A 95 2.07 -30.24 -5.19
CA MET A 95 2.60 -31.08 -4.13
C MET A 95 1.49 -31.54 -3.19
N ARG A 96 1.82 -32.51 -2.32
CA ARG A 96 0.93 -32.86 -1.19
C ARG A 96 0.63 -31.63 -0.35
N ILE A 97 -0.64 -31.38 -0.03
CA ILE A 97 -1.10 -30.21 0.73
C ILE A 97 -0.31 -30.06 2.03
N ALA A 98 -0.27 -31.09 2.87
CA ALA A 98 0.51 -31.07 4.10
C ALA A 98 2.02 -31.22 3.82
N ALA A 99 2.80 -30.25 4.29
CA ALA A 99 4.26 -30.33 4.28
C ALA A 99 4.75 -31.45 5.21
N ARG A 100 5.84 -32.11 4.81
CA ARG A 100 6.51 -33.14 5.63
C ARG A 100 7.04 -32.52 6.92
N SER A 101 7.17 -33.32 7.98
CA SER A 101 7.63 -32.84 9.29
C SER A 101 8.95 -32.11 9.22
N GLU A 102 9.94 -32.62 8.48
CA GLU A 102 11.27 -32.01 8.40
C GLU A 102 11.21 -30.60 7.80
N SER A 103 10.36 -30.41 6.79
CA SER A 103 10.17 -29.09 6.19
C SER A 103 9.48 -28.15 7.16
N ARG A 104 8.50 -28.63 7.94
CA ARG A 104 7.79 -27.80 8.93
C ARG A 104 8.73 -27.40 10.07
N GLU A 105 9.51 -28.34 10.61
CA GLU A 105 10.51 -28.08 11.64
C GLU A 105 11.57 -27.09 11.15
N ALA A 106 12.08 -27.26 9.93
CA ALA A 106 13.01 -26.31 9.34
C ALA A 106 12.41 -24.90 9.18
N LEU A 107 11.15 -24.79 8.73
CA LEU A 107 10.45 -23.51 8.58
C LEU A 107 10.21 -22.84 9.95
N THR A 108 9.81 -23.59 10.96
CA THR A 108 9.63 -23.09 12.33
C THR A 108 10.95 -22.57 12.89
N VAL A 109 12.01 -23.37 12.84
CA VAL A 109 13.31 -22.99 13.41
C VAL A 109 13.93 -21.81 12.64
N LEU A 110 13.84 -21.78 11.31
CA LEU A 110 14.27 -20.62 10.53
C LEU A 110 13.51 -19.36 10.96
N SER A 111 12.18 -19.43 11.06
CA SER A 111 11.36 -18.27 11.48
C SER A 111 11.73 -17.77 12.87
N MET A 112 12.02 -18.69 13.81
CA MET A 112 12.50 -18.32 15.15
C MET A 112 13.89 -17.66 15.11
N VAL A 113 14.85 -18.20 14.35
CA VAL A 113 16.20 -17.62 14.24
C VAL A 113 16.15 -16.23 13.61
N LEU A 114 15.35 -16.06 12.55
CA LEU A 114 15.16 -14.76 11.90
C LEU A 114 14.52 -13.77 12.86
N GLY A 115 13.43 -14.15 13.56
CA GLY A 115 12.79 -13.31 14.56
C GLY A 115 13.72 -12.94 15.74
N ALA A 116 14.62 -13.83 16.15
CA ALA A 116 15.57 -13.56 17.23
C ALA A 116 16.66 -12.55 16.82
N ASN A 117 17.08 -12.54 15.56
CA ASN A 117 18.21 -11.74 15.06
C ASN A 117 17.79 -10.56 14.17
N CYS A 118 16.51 -10.19 14.24
CA CYS A 118 15.91 -9.10 13.49
C CYS A 118 16.18 -7.74 14.18
N ASP A 119 16.39 -6.69 13.39
CA ASP A 119 16.44 -5.32 13.88
C ASP A 119 15.03 -4.76 14.09
N TYR A 120 14.68 -4.56 15.36
CA TYR A 120 13.41 -4.00 15.80
C TYR A 120 13.50 -2.49 16.08
N ASN A 121 14.60 -1.83 15.72
CA ASN A 121 14.69 -0.38 15.88
C ASN A 121 13.83 0.35 14.82
N PRO A 122 12.80 1.12 15.21
CA PRO A 122 11.98 1.87 14.26
C PRO A 122 12.72 3.04 13.60
N ASP A 123 13.83 3.49 14.20
CA ASP A 123 14.64 4.60 13.68
C ASP A 123 15.58 4.15 12.54
N SER A 124 15.80 2.84 12.36
CA SER A 124 16.60 2.29 11.27
C SER A 124 15.97 2.59 9.89
N ASP A 125 16.80 2.79 8.87
CA ASP A 125 16.33 3.14 7.52
C ASP A 125 15.41 2.09 6.91
N TYR A 126 15.75 0.82 7.15
CA TYR A 126 15.03 -0.35 6.68
C TYR A 126 14.73 -1.25 7.89
N PRO A 127 13.50 -1.19 8.45
CA PRO A 127 13.15 -1.97 9.62
C PRO A 127 13.12 -3.48 9.30
N PHE A 128 13.24 -4.28 10.35
CA PHE A 128 13.22 -5.73 10.32
C PHE A 128 14.30 -6.40 9.46
N GLU A 129 15.44 -5.75 9.29
CA GLU A 129 16.61 -6.38 8.68
C GLU A 129 17.19 -7.45 9.61
N ILE A 130 17.65 -8.56 9.03
CA ILE A 130 18.36 -9.60 9.78
C ILE A 130 19.82 -9.19 9.93
N MET A 131 20.26 -9.05 11.17
CA MET A 131 21.59 -8.53 11.53
C MET A 131 22.69 -9.60 11.52
N LEU A 132 22.37 -10.79 11.02
CA LEU A 132 23.20 -11.99 11.06
C LEU A 132 23.39 -12.54 9.63
N PRO A 133 24.62 -12.89 9.21
CA PRO A 133 24.83 -13.49 7.89
C PRO A 133 24.16 -14.86 7.84
N PHE A 134 23.76 -15.29 6.64
CA PHE A 134 22.93 -16.48 6.50
C PHE A 134 23.65 -17.79 6.90
N GLU A 135 24.98 -17.84 6.83
CA GLU A 135 25.76 -18.98 7.35
C GLU A 135 25.59 -19.12 8.86
N ASP A 136 25.63 -18.01 9.59
CA ASP A 136 25.40 -17.99 11.03
C ASP A 136 23.93 -18.23 11.37
N VAL A 137 22.99 -17.85 10.51
CA VAL A 137 21.58 -18.27 10.61
C VAL A 137 21.49 -19.80 10.53
N ALA A 138 22.15 -20.43 9.56
CA ALA A 138 22.17 -21.88 9.43
C ALA A 138 22.83 -22.58 10.64
N LYS A 139 23.88 -21.96 11.20
CA LYS A 139 24.51 -22.42 12.45
C LYS A 139 23.54 -22.32 13.63
N ALA A 140 22.84 -21.19 13.76
CA ALA A 140 21.83 -20.97 14.79
C ALA A 140 20.61 -21.89 14.66
N MET A 141 20.33 -22.41 13.46
CA MET A 141 19.33 -23.45 13.22
C MET A 141 19.84 -24.88 13.49
N GLY A 142 21.13 -25.07 13.74
CA GLY A 142 21.73 -26.40 13.91
C GLY A 142 21.82 -27.23 12.62
N VAL A 143 21.77 -26.60 11.45
CA VAL A 143 21.76 -27.29 10.13
C VAL A 143 22.97 -26.95 9.26
N LEU A 144 23.97 -26.27 9.82
CA LEU A 144 25.23 -25.99 9.15
C LEU A 144 26.14 -27.22 9.21
N HIS A 145 26.47 -27.77 8.05
CA HIS A 145 27.51 -28.77 7.89
C HIS A 145 28.81 -28.12 7.44
N VAL A 146 29.92 -28.54 8.05
CA VAL A 146 31.27 -28.24 7.57
C VAL A 146 31.92 -29.56 7.20
N TYR A 147 32.25 -29.73 5.93
CA TYR A 147 32.98 -30.90 5.44
C TYR A 147 34.45 -30.81 5.89
N GLU A 148 35.16 -31.93 5.87
CA GLU A 148 36.60 -32.00 6.17
C GLU A 148 37.42 -31.06 5.29
N SER A 149 36.98 -30.84 4.04
CA SER A 149 37.59 -29.89 3.09
C SER A 149 37.39 -28.41 3.46
N GLY A 150 36.72 -28.09 4.57
CA GLY A 150 36.30 -26.73 4.95
C GLY A 150 35.06 -26.22 4.21
N ARG A 151 34.51 -26.98 3.25
CA ARG A 151 33.29 -26.59 2.51
C ARG A 151 32.11 -26.54 3.48
N LYS A 152 31.31 -25.48 3.40
CA LYS A 152 30.08 -25.34 4.19
C LYS A 152 28.85 -25.72 3.36
N ALA A 153 27.90 -26.42 3.97
CA ALA A 153 26.61 -26.73 3.35
C ALA A 153 25.46 -26.56 4.34
N TYR A 154 24.35 -26.00 3.87
CA TYR A 154 23.17 -25.69 4.67
C TYR A 154 21.89 -25.68 3.82
N ASP A 155 21.74 -26.73 3.00
CA ASP A 155 20.65 -26.88 2.03
C ASP A 155 19.26 -26.83 2.67
N VAL A 156 19.13 -27.35 3.89
CA VAL A 156 17.87 -27.33 4.65
C VAL A 156 17.43 -25.89 4.92
N ALA A 157 18.37 -25.02 5.34
CA ALA A 157 18.10 -23.62 5.58
C ALA A 157 17.80 -22.89 4.25
N LEU A 158 18.57 -23.14 3.18
CA LEU A 158 18.34 -22.55 1.87
C LEU A 158 16.97 -22.92 1.28
N HIS A 159 16.55 -24.18 1.43
CA HIS A 159 15.24 -24.62 0.99
C HIS A 159 14.12 -23.94 1.78
N ALA A 160 14.24 -23.90 3.12
CA ALA A 160 13.28 -23.20 3.96
C ALA A 160 13.21 -21.70 3.64
N LEU A 161 14.35 -21.04 3.40
CA LEU A 161 14.42 -19.64 2.99
C LEU A 161 13.71 -19.41 1.65
N SER A 162 13.93 -20.29 0.67
CA SER A 162 13.26 -20.20 -0.64
C SER A 162 11.75 -20.35 -0.55
N VAL A 163 11.25 -21.18 0.38
CA VAL A 163 9.82 -21.33 0.64
C VAL A 163 9.26 -20.07 1.30
N LEU A 164 9.90 -19.54 2.35
CA LEU A 164 9.44 -18.33 3.04
C LEU A 164 9.41 -17.10 2.12
N GLU A 165 10.36 -17.01 1.19
CA GLU A 165 10.38 -15.95 0.19
C GLU A 165 9.26 -16.09 -0.85
N GLN A 166 8.93 -17.32 -1.28
CA GLN A 166 7.78 -17.57 -2.18
C GLN A 166 6.43 -17.30 -1.50
N LEU A 167 6.37 -17.43 -0.17
CA LEU A 167 5.21 -17.02 0.63
C LEU A 167 5.17 -15.51 0.88
N ASP A 168 6.11 -14.76 0.33
CA ASP A 168 6.24 -13.32 0.50
C ASP A 168 6.42 -12.88 1.96
N TYR A 169 6.90 -13.79 2.81
CA TYR A 169 7.22 -13.49 4.22
C TYR A 169 8.58 -12.84 4.38
N LEU A 170 9.48 -13.03 3.41
CA LEU A 170 10.83 -12.51 3.44
C LEU A 170 11.17 -11.83 2.13
N ILE A 171 11.94 -10.75 2.21
CA ILE A 171 12.64 -10.18 1.06
C ILE A 171 14.10 -10.54 1.19
N VAL A 172 14.66 -11.18 0.16
CA VAL A 172 16.05 -11.63 0.16
C VAL A 172 16.80 -10.93 -0.96
N SER A 173 17.73 -10.05 -0.60
CA SER A 173 18.71 -9.53 -1.55
C SER A 173 19.89 -10.50 -1.60
N ARG A 174 20.05 -11.12 -2.77
CA ARG A 174 21.17 -11.99 -3.07
C ARG A 174 22.25 -11.25 -3.85
N GLY A 175 23.45 -11.78 -3.79
CA GLY A 175 24.61 -11.33 -4.55
C GLY A 175 25.61 -12.46 -4.71
N GLN A 176 26.54 -12.26 -5.62
CA GLN A 176 27.60 -13.22 -5.85
C GLN A 176 28.65 -13.09 -4.77
N ASP A 177 28.94 -14.21 -4.10
CA ASP A 177 30.04 -14.31 -3.15
C ASP A 177 31.36 -14.28 -3.92
N THR A 178 32.29 -13.40 -3.53
CA THR A 178 33.58 -13.23 -4.21
C THR A 178 34.44 -14.49 -4.10
N ASP A 179 34.32 -15.22 -2.98
CA ASP A 179 35.19 -16.35 -2.68
C ASP A 179 34.70 -17.64 -3.36
N THR A 180 33.38 -17.84 -3.40
CA THR A 180 32.78 -19.09 -3.92
C THR A 180 32.11 -18.95 -5.27
N GLY A 181 31.93 -17.72 -5.77
CA GLY A 181 31.17 -17.42 -6.98
C GLY A 181 29.68 -17.76 -6.88
N GLN A 182 29.21 -18.21 -5.71
CA GLN A 182 27.82 -18.65 -5.51
C GLN A 182 26.91 -17.48 -5.18
N ASN A 183 25.66 -17.56 -5.65
CA ASN A 183 24.66 -16.55 -5.36
C ASN A 183 24.07 -16.75 -3.95
N LYS A 184 24.61 -16.06 -2.96
CA LYS A 184 24.26 -16.22 -1.55
C LYS A 184 23.18 -15.21 -1.11
N PRO A 185 22.32 -15.57 -0.14
CA PRO A 185 21.44 -14.61 0.52
C PRO A 185 22.26 -13.74 1.47
N LEU A 186 22.34 -12.45 1.14
CA LEU A 186 23.25 -11.53 1.80
C LEU A 186 22.54 -10.60 2.77
N ARG A 187 21.41 -10.03 2.33
CA ARG A 187 20.54 -9.23 3.19
C ARG A 187 19.13 -9.78 3.13
N ILE A 188 18.51 -9.86 4.30
CA ILE A 188 17.18 -10.44 4.48
C ILE A 188 16.37 -9.45 5.31
N TRP A 189 15.12 -9.21 4.90
CA TRP A 189 14.15 -8.41 5.67
C TRP A 189 12.88 -9.22 5.87
N LEU A 190 12.26 -9.07 7.04
CA LEU A 190 10.93 -9.61 7.31
C LEU A 190 9.86 -8.67 6.73
N THR A 191 8.82 -9.25 6.15
CA THR A 191 7.66 -8.49 5.65
C THR A 191 6.53 -8.45 6.67
N GLU A 192 5.51 -7.65 6.40
CA GLU A 192 4.26 -7.63 7.14
C GLU A 192 3.59 -9.02 7.19
N ASN A 193 3.61 -9.73 6.07
CA ASN A 193 2.99 -11.05 5.92
C ASN A 193 3.65 -12.09 6.83
N PHE A 194 4.94 -11.92 7.15
CA PHE A 194 5.61 -12.78 8.11
C PHE A 194 4.94 -12.75 9.47
N PHE A 195 4.51 -11.57 9.93
CA PHE A 195 3.90 -11.40 11.25
C PHE A 195 2.40 -11.72 11.23
N THR A 196 1.67 -11.21 10.24
CA THR A 196 0.19 -11.36 10.17
C THR A 196 -0.23 -12.82 10.00
N SER A 197 0.51 -13.61 9.21
CA SER A 197 0.24 -15.05 9.04
C SER A 197 0.49 -15.90 10.29
N ARG A 198 1.09 -15.33 11.35
CA ARG A 198 1.23 -15.93 12.69
C ARG A 198 0.26 -15.33 13.70
N GLY A 199 -0.75 -14.61 13.22
CA GLY A 199 -1.80 -14.00 14.04
C GLY A 199 -1.34 -12.77 14.83
N ILE A 200 -0.17 -12.21 14.51
CA ILE A 200 0.29 -10.97 15.14
C ILE A 200 -0.34 -9.81 14.40
N GLN A 201 -1.17 -9.04 15.12
CA GLN A 201 -1.86 -7.90 14.54
C GLN A 201 -0.90 -6.73 14.34
N VAL A 202 -1.18 -5.89 13.35
CA VAL A 202 -0.33 -4.74 13.01
C VAL A 202 -0.16 -3.80 14.22
N ASP A 203 -1.24 -3.58 14.97
CA ASP A 203 -1.22 -2.70 16.14
C ASP A 203 -0.41 -3.27 17.31
N GLU A 204 -0.39 -4.60 17.46
CA GLU A 204 0.45 -5.30 18.45
C GLU A 204 1.94 -5.10 18.14
N ILE A 205 2.31 -5.16 16.85
CA ILE A 205 3.70 -4.93 16.39
C ILE A 205 4.12 -3.50 16.69
N ARG A 206 3.27 -2.53 16.38
CA ARG A 206 3.51 -1.10 16.65
C ARG A 206 3.70 -0.84 18.14
N GLN A 207 2.82 -1.42 18.96
CA GLN A 207 2.92 -1.30 20.41
C GLN A 207 4.27 -1.85 20.91
N TRP A 208 4.70 -3.00 20.40
CA TRP A 208 5.98 -3.59 20.78
C TRP A 208 7.18 -2.75 20.34
N LEU A 209 7.13 -2.14 19.14
CA LEU A 209 8.18 -1.25 18.66
C LEU A 209 8.26 0.04 19.47
N ASN A 210 7.11 0.63 19.82
CA ASN A 210 7.07 1.81 20.69
C ASN A 210 7.60 1.49 22.09
N GLN A 211 7.23 0.34 22.66
CA GLN A 211 7.79 -0.14 23.93
C GLN A 211 9.31 -0.37 23.83
N TYR A 212 9.78 -0.94 22.73
CA TYR A 212 11.20 -1.16 22.49
C TYR A 212 11.97 0.17 22.40
N ARG A 213 11.42 1.16 21.68
CA ARG A 213 12.00 2.51 21.59
C ARG A 213 12.05 3.21 22.93
N LEU A 214 10.94 3.21 23.69
CA LEU A 214 10.89 3.80 25.04
C LEU A 214 11.88 3.13 25.99
N TRP A 215 12.00 1.80 25.92
CA TRP A 215 13.00 1.05 26.67
C TRP A 215 14.43 1.46 26.27
N ALA A 216 14.73 1.58 24.98
CA ALA A 216 16.05 1.98 24.50
C ALA A 216 16.42 3.38 24.98
N ILE A 217 15.47 4.33 24.94
CA ILE A 217 15.65 5.70 25.46
C ILE A 217 15.89 5.68 26.97
N LYS A 218 15.05 4.97 27.75
CA LYS A 218 15.17 4.88 29.21
C LYS A 218 16.51 4.30 29.67
N ASN A 219 17.10 3.41 28.87
CA ASN A 219 18.38 2.76 29.19
C ASN A 219 19.58 3.44 28.50
N GLY A 220 19.39 4.55 27.78
CA GLY A 220 20.49 5.24 27.07
C GLY A 220 21.13 4.41 25.94
N LEU A 221 20.41 3.42 25.40
CA LEU A 221 20.95 2.47 24.42
C LEU A 221 20.84 2.96 22.97
N THR A 222 20.20 4.11 22.72
CA THR A 222 19.92 4.63 21.37
C THR A 222 21.20 4.76 20.54
N GLU A 223 22.27 5.34 21.08
CA GLU A 223 23.54 5.45 20.36
C GLU A 223 24.20 4.10 20.12
N SER A 224 24.12 3.19 21.09
CA SER A 224 24.70 1.85 20.98
C SER A 224 24.02 1.02 19.89
N LEU A 225 22.68 1.09 19.82
CA LEU A 225 21.88 0.45 18.79
C LEU A 225 22.18 1.03 17.40
N ARG A 226 22.28 2.36 17.29
CA ARG A 226 22.67 3.04 16.05
C ARG A 226 24.08 2.61 15.60
N LYS A 227 25.07 2.64 16.50
CA LYS A 227 26.46 2.19 16.23
C LYS A 227 26.51 0.71 15.82
N LYS A 228 25.64 -0.14 16.38
CA LYS A 228 25.54 -1.56 15.99
C LYS A 228 24.99 -1.70 14.57
N TYR A 229 23.98 -0.93 14.22
CA TYR A 229 23.41 -0.91 12.87
C TYR A 229 24.39 -0.35 11.84
N GLU A 230 25.10 0.74 12.16
CA GLU A 230 26.15 1.30 11.31
C GLU A 230 27.28 0.29 11.07
N ARG A 231 27.73 -0.44 12.10
CA ARG A 231 28.70 -1.54 11.94
C ARG A 231 28.21 -2.66 11.01
N HIS A 232 26.93 -2.98 11.07
CA HIS A 232 26.31 -3.94 10.14
C HIS A 232 26.35 -3.39 8.72
N LEU A 233 25.97 -2.13 8.50
CA LEU A 233 26.04 -1.50 7.18
C LEU A 233 27.46 -1.46 6.61
N VAL A 234 28.47 -1.12 7.43
CA VAL A 234 29.88 -1.12 7.00
C VAL A 234 30.33 -2.52 6.57
N ARG A 235 29.95 -3.57 7.33
CA ARG A 235 30.24 -4.96 6.96
C ARG A 235 29.62 -5.31 5.60
N ILE A 236 28.37 -4.92 5.38
CA ILE A 236 27.65 -5.15 4.13
C ILE A 236 28.28 -4.37 2.97
N ALA A 237 28.70 -3.13 3.20
CA ALA A 237 29.37 -2.31 2.21
C ALA A 237 30.74 -2.88 1.81
N HIS A 238 31.50 -3.41 2.78
CA HIS A 238 32.78 -4.08 2.51
C HIS A 238 32.64 -5.29 1.59
N LEU A 239 31.52 -6.01 1.71
CA LEU A 239 31.19 -7.13 0.83
C LEU A 239 30.69 -6.67 -0.57
N GLY A 240 30.60 -5.36 -0.84
CA GLY A 240 30.14 -4.80 -2.11
C GLY A 240 28.64 -4.92 -2.35
N ILE A 241 27.85 -5.16 -1.30
CA ILE A 241 26.42 -5.50 -1.42
C ILE A 241 25.60 -4.26 -1.17
N ASP A 242 25.69 -3.34 -2.10
CA ASP A 242 24.93 -2.12 -2.01
C ASP A 242 23.51 -2.28 -2.57
N ILE A 243 22.55 -1.72 -1.84
CA ILE A 243 21.16 -1.59 -2.28
C ILE A 243 20.94 -0.28 -3.04
N GLU A 244 21.96 0.58 -3.17
CA GLU A 244 21.77 1.92 -3.73
C GLU A 244 21.11 1.93 -5.10
N ARG A 245 21.60 1.05 -5.97
CA ARG A 245 21.15 0.85 -7.35
C ARG A 245 19.84 0.06 -7.48
N LYS A 246 19.34 -0.52 -6.39
CA LYS A 246 18.13 -1.38 -6.37
C LYS A 246 16.88 -0.58 -6.02
N HIS A 247 16.42 0.27 -6.94
CA HIS A 247 15.28 1.18 -6.72
C HIS A 247 13.98 0.47 -6.33
N SER A 248 13.65 -0.65 -6.99
CA SER A 248 12.44 -1.44 -6.69
C SER A 248 12.47 -2.01 -5.27
N LEU A 249 13.60 -2.56 -4.86
CA LEU A 249 13.83 -3.06 -3.51
C LEU A 249 13.69 -1.94 -2.47
N LYS A 250 14.37 -0.81 -2.67
CA LYS A 250 14.25 0.37 -1.78
C LYS A 250 12.80 0.81 -1.62
N ASN A 251 12.04 0.89 -2.72
CA ASN A 251 10.63 1.28 -2.68
C ASN A 251 9.80 0.27 -1.88
N ARG A 252 10.06 -1.03 -2.04
CA ARG A 252 9.40 -2.07 -1.26
C ARG A 252 9.72 -1.97 0.23
N LEU A 253 10.98 -1.77 0.61
CA LEU A 253 11.37 -1.61 2.01
C LEU A 253 10.79 -0.32 2.63
N LYS A 254 10.71 0.78 1.86
CA LYS A 254 10.01 2.01 2.29
C LYS A 254 8.52 1.77 2.54
N LYS A 255 7.86 0.90 1.76
CA LYS A 255 6.45 0.50 2.03
C LYS A 255 6.33 -0.23 3.37
N ILE A 256 7.23 -1.17 3.66
CA ILE A 256 7.27 -1.86 4.97
C ILE A 256 7.47 -0.84 6.10
N ARG A 257 8.42 0.09 5.96
CA ARG A 257 8.62 1.15 6.96
C ARG A 257 7.36 1.99 7.17
N ARG A 258 6.67 2.40 6.11
CA ARG A 258 5.39 3.14 6.22
C ARG A 258 4.32 2.32 6.95
N TRP A 259 4.23 1.02 6.66
CA TRP A 259 3.29 0.12 7.33
C TRP A 259 3.55 0.05 8.84
N VAL A 260 4.82 -0.09 9.23
CA VAL A 260 5.26 -0.09 10.64
C VAL A 260 5.01 1.25 11.33
N VAL A 261 5.48 2.32 10.71
CA VAL A 261 5.57 3.65 11.33
C VAL A 261 4.21 4.36 11.32
N SER A 262 3.19 3.88 10.59
CA SER A 262 1.95 4.67 10.48
C SER A 262 0.64 3.92 10.27
N PRO A 263 -0.30 4.14 11.21
CA PRO A 263 -1.54 4.86 10.98
C PRO A 263 -1.37 6.39 11.05
N ASP A 264 -0.38 6.94 11.77
CA ASP A 264 -0.24 8.39 11.98
C ASP A 264 0.02 9.20 10.70
N LEU A 265 0.85 8.74 9.75
CA LEU A 265 0.95 9.39 8.44
C LEU A 265 -0.31 9.25 7.59
N GLN A 266 -1.08 8.18 7.75
CA GLN A 266 -2.35 8.03 7.03
C GLN A 266 -3.42 8.95 7.63
N ASN A 267 -3.44 9.07 8.95
CA ASN A 267 -4.28 10.03 9.68
C ASN A 267 -3.84 11.46 9.37
N LEU A 268 -2.54 11.76 9.37
CA LEU A 268 -2.00 13.06 8.95
C LEU A 268 -2.30 13.36 7.48
N LYS A 269 -2.22 12.37 6.58
CA LYS A 269 -2.59 12.53 5.17
C LYS A 269 -4.10 12.79 5.03
N ARG A 270 -4.95 12.00 5.70
CA ARG A 270 -6.40 12.23 5.72
C ARG A 270 -6.77 13.58 6.32
N ASN A 271 -6.12 13.98 7.40
CA ASN A 271 -6.30 15.28 8.02
C ASN A 271 -5.86 16.41 7.07
N ALA A 272 -4.73 16.24 6.36
CA ALA A 272 -4.28 17.19 5.35
C ALA A 272 -5.24 17.26 4.15
N GLU A 273 -5.75 16.12 3.67
CA GLU A 273 -6.78 16.03 2.64
C GLU A 273 -8.06 16.75 3.08
N GLN A 274 -8.54 16.51 4.30
CA GLN A 274 -9.70 17.20 4.86
C GLN A 274 -9.47 18.73 4.98
N VAL A 275 -8.27 19.16 5.37
CA VAL A 275 -7.93 20.59 5.41
C VAL A 275 -7.98 21.21 4.01
N ILE A 276 -7.46 20.51 3.00
CA ILE A 276 -7.51 20.97 1.59
C ILE A 276 -8.94 21.02 1.08
N ASP A 277 -9.75 19.99 1.33
CA ASP A 277 -11.15 19.92 0.90
C ASP A 277 -11.99 21.04 1.54
N ASN A 278 -11.78 21.31 2.83
CA ASN A 278 -12.44 22.40 3.53
C ASN A 278 -12.04 23.78 2.97
N GLU A 279 -10.77 23.96 2.63
CA GLU A 279 -10.28 25.20 2.02
C GLU A 279 -10.81 25.40 0.59
N LEU A 280 -10.89 24.33 -0.20
CA LEU A 280 -11.51 24.35 -1.53
C LEU A 280 -13.00 24.68 -1.46
N ALA A 281 -13.74 24.08 -0.51
CA ALA A 281 -15.15 24.35 -0.30
C ALA A 281 -15.39 25.83 0.09
N ARG A 282 -14.55 26.39 0.96
CA ARG A 282 -14.60 27.83 1.30
C ARG A 282 -14.39 28.71 0.08
N ARG A 283 -13.35 28.44 -0.73
CA ARG A 283 -13.08 29.21 -1.96
C ARG A 283 -14.20 29.12 -2.97
N GLN A 284 -14.87 27.98 -3.09
CA GLN A 284 -16.03 27.82 -3.96
C GLN A 284 -17.24 28.62 -3.46
N GLN A 285 -17.48 28.64 -2.15
CA GLN A 285 -18.54 29.47 -1.56
C GLN A 285 -18.25 30.97 -1.74
N ASP A 286 -17.00 31.39 -1.55
CA ASP A 286 -16.60 32.79 -1.74
C ASP A 286 -16.72 33.21 -3.22
N ALA A 287 -16.40 32.32 -4.17
CA ALA A 287 -16.60 32.56 -5.60
C ALA A 287 -18.10 32.70 -5.95
N GLN A 288 -18.95 31.81 -5.44
CA GLN A 288 -20.41 31.91 -5.63
C GLN A 288 -20.99 33.19 -5.02
N ARG A 289 -20.46 33.64 -3.88
CA ARG A 289 -20.83 34.90 -3.24
C ARG A 289 -20.42 36.11 -4.06
N LEU A 290 -19.25 36.08 -4.68
CA LEU A 290 -18.79 37.14 -5.59
C LEU A 290 -19.66 37.21 -6.85
N ASP A 291 -19.99 36.06 -7.44
CA ASP A 291 -20.86 36.00 -8.63
C ASP A 291 -22.26 36.54 -8.32
N THR A 292 -22.85 36.17 -7.18
CA THR A 292 -24.16 36.71 -6.77
C THR A 292 -24.12 38.21 -6.51
N LEU A 293 -23.06 38.74 -5.90
CA LEU A 293 -22.90 40.19 -5.74
C LEU A 293 -22.73 40.91 -7.09
N LEU A 294 -21.99 40.32 -8.03
CA LEU A 294 -21.84 40.87 -9.37
C LEU A 294 -23.17 40.87 -10.13
N ASP A 295 -23.96 39.81 -10.04
CA ASP A 295 -25.28 39.73 -10.64
C ASP A 295 -26.26 40.76 -10.05
N ASP A 296 -26.25 40.93 -8.72
CA ASP A 296 -27.08 41.91 -8.02
C ASP A 296 -26.70 43.35 -8.41
N THR A 297 -25.41 43.66 -8.49
CA THR A 297 -24.95 44.98 -8.96
C THR A 297 -25.31 45.23 -10.42
N ALA A 298 -25.16 44.24 -11.30
CA ALA A 298 -25.57 44.33 -12.70
C ALA A 298 -27.08 44.54 -12.85
N ALA A 299 -27.89 43.86 -12.04
CA ALA A 299 -29.34 44.05 -11.99
C ALA A 299 -29.72 45.46 -11.49
N GLY A 300 -29.01 45.98 -10.48
CA GLY A 300 -29.17 47.34 -9.97
C GLY A 300 -28.87 48.40 -11.04
N ILE A 301 -27.77 48.23 -11.79
CA ILE A 301 -27.41 49.13 -12.90
C ILE A 301 -28.47 49.10 -14.00
N LYS A 302 -28.99 47.92 -14.37
CA LYS A 302 -30.07 47.80 -15.36
C LYS A 302 -31.36 48.50 -14.91
N LYS A 303 -31.76 48.36 -13.65
CA LYS A 303 -32.93 49.05 -13.08
C LYS A 303 -32.75 50.58 -13.11
N LEU A 304 -31.57 51.08 -12.74
CA LEU A 304 -31.25 52.51 -12.80
C LEU A 304 -31.26 53.04 -14.24
N ALA A 305 -30.75 52.27 -15.21
CA ALA A 305 -30.80 52.62 -16.63
C ALA A 305 -32.24 52.65 -17.17
N ALA A 306 -33.08 51.69 -16.79
CA ALA A 306 -34.49 51.64 -17.16
C ALA A 306 -35.30 52.81 -16.55
N ALA A 307 -35.07 53.14 -15.27
CA ALA A 307 -35.69 54.28 -14.61
C ALA A 307 -35.27 55.63 -15.24
N ARG A 308 -34.01 55.75 -15.68
CA ARG A 308 -33.56 56.91 -16.47
C ARG A 308 -34.23 57.00 -17.84
N ARG A 309 -34.48 55.86 -18.51
CA ARG A 309 -35.21 55.82 -19.80
C ARG A 309 -36.68 56.21 -19.65
N GLN A 310 -37.35 55.79 -18.57
CA GLN A 310 -38.75 56.16 -18.31
C GLN A 310 -38.93 57.64 -17.94
N LYS A 311 -37.89 58.31 -17.43
CA LYS A 311 -37.91 59.75 -17.13
C LYS A 311 -37.59 60.66 -18.32
N GLN A 312 -37.25 60.13 -19.50
CA GLN A 312 -37.01 60.95 -20.69
C GLN A 312 -38.30 61.17 -21.47
N ASN A 313 -38.62 62.44 -21.78
CA ASN A 313 -39.79 62.86 -22.56
C ASN A 313 -39.96 62.04 -23.85
N GLY A 314 -41.14 61.45 -24.06
CA GLY A 314 -41.45 60.66 -25.26
C GLY A 314 -41.30 61.47 -26.55
N PHE A 315 -41.67 62.76 -26.54
CA PHE A 315 -41.48 63.67 -27.67
C PHE A 315 -40.01 63.97 -27.97
N TYR A 316 -39.14 63.98 -26.95
CA TYR A 316 -37.70 64.13 -27.18
C TYR A 316 -37.11 62.92 -27.90
N GLN A 317 -37.50 61.71 -27.51
CA GLN A 317 -37.05 60.48 -28.18
C GLN A 317 -37.54 60.42 -29.63
N ALA A 318 -38.80 60.80 -29.88
CA ALA A 318 -39.35 60.89 -31.23
C ALA A 318 -38.62 61.94 -32.09
N TRP A 319 -38.27 63.10 -31.52
CA TRP A 319 -37.45 64.12 -32.21
C TRP A 319 -36.06 63.59 -32.56
N VAL A 320 -35.38 62.92 -31.61
CA VAL A 320 -34.06 62.32 -31.86
C VAL A 320 -34.13 61.23 -32.96
N GLN A 321 -35.17 60.39 -32.96
CA GLN A 321 -35.35 59.40 -34.03
C GLN A 321 -35.62 60.06 -35.39
N TRP A 322 -36.44 61.11 -35.44
CA TRP A 322 -36.72 61.85 -36.67
C TRP A 322 -35.46 62.54 -37.21
N THR A 323 -34.65 63.15 -36.36
CA THR A 323 -33.40 63.81 -36.76
C THR A 323 -32.36 62.81 -37.28
N MET A 324 -32.27 61.63 -36.69
CA MET A 324 -31.38 60.55 -37.17
C MET A 324 -31.79 59.99 -38.55
N GLY A 325 -33.08 60.08 -38.91
CA GLY A 325 -33.60 59.63 -40.20
C GLY A 325 -33.68 60.70 -41.31
N ARG A 326 -33.35 61.96 -41.01
CA ARG A 326 -33.46 63.12 -41.92
C ARG A 326 -32.16 63.94 -41.89
N SER A 327 -32.08 65.01 -42.69
CA SER A 327 -30.89 65.89 -42.73
C SER A 327 -30.72 66.67 -41.41
N PRO A 328 -29.58 66.56 -40.70
CA PRO A 328 -29.31 67.26 -39.44
C PRO A 328 -29.38 68.79 -39.57
N LEU A 329 -29.04 69.32 -40.75
CA LEU A 329 -29.11 70.76 -41.04
C LEU A 329 -30.54 71.30 -40.95
N LYS A 330 -31.52 70.49 -41.38
CA LYS A 330 -32.94 70.88 -41.32
C LYS A 330 -33.48 70.88 -39.89
N ALA A 331 -33.04 69.92 -39.08
CA ALA A 331 -33.36 69.87 -37.66
C ALA A 331 -32.82 71.10 -36.92
N MET A 332 -31.56 71.47 -37.20
CA MET A 332 -30.93 72.65 -36.59
C MET A 332 -31.63 73.96 -37.00
N GLN A 333 -32.09 74.08 -38.25
CA GLN A 333 -32.89 75.23 -38.69
C GLN A 333 -34.24 75.32 -37.95
N LEU A 334 -34.93 74.20 -37.77
CA LEU A 334 -36.21 74.13 -37.04
C LEU A 334 -36.04 74.47 -35.55
N GLU A 335 -34.97 73.97 -34.92
CA GLU A 335 -34.66 74.32 -33.52
C GLU A 335 -34.33 75.80 -33.37
N ASN A 336 -33.52 76.35 -34.27
CA ASN A 336 -33.12 77.75 -34.20
C ASN A 336 -34.28 78.72 -34.49
N THR A 337 -35.20 78.34 -35.37
CA THR A 337 -36.42 79.13 -35.63
C THR A 337 -37.35 79.09 -34.42
N LEU A 338 -37.62 77.91 -33.85
CA LEU A 338 -38.49 77.79 -32.67
C LEU A 338 -37.90 78.50 -31.43
N LYS A 339 -36.59 78.40 -31.21
CA LYS A 339 -35.90 79.12 -30.11
C LYS A 339 -35.92 80.64 -30.27
N ARG A 340 -35.97 81.16 -31.50
CA ARG A 340 -36.09 82.59 -31.78
C ARG A 340 -37.51 83.11 -31.58
N GLU A 341 -38.51 82.31 -31.95
CA GLU A 341 -39.92 82.69 -31.83
C GLU A 341 -40.43 82.58 -30.39
N GLN A 342 -39.96 81.58 -29.63
CA GLN A 342 -40.34 81.37 -28.23
C GLN A 342 -39.10 81.14 -27.34
N PRO A 343 -38.33 82.20 -27.05
CA PRO A 343 -37.17 82.11 -26.19
C PRO A 343 -37.61 81.72 -24.76
N GLY A 344 -37.17 80.56 -24.29
CA GLY A 344 -37.46 80.06 -22.94
C GLY A 344 -38.32 78.80 -22.89
N LEU A 345 -39.03 78.45 -23.97
CA LEU A 345 -39.95 77.30 -23.98
C LEU A 345 -39.24 75.98 -23.66
N LEU A 346 -38.01 75.78 -24.15
CA LEU A 346 -37.21 74.58 -23.87
C LEU A 346 -36.92 74.39 -22.37
N ASN A 347 -36.83 75.46 -21.59
CA ASN A 347 -36.51 75.40 -20.17
C ASN A 347 -37.77 75.40 -19.28
N SER A 348 -38.87 76.02 -19.74
CA SER A 348 -40.14 76.06 -19.01
C SER A 348 -41.01 74.83 -19.24
N ASP A 349 -41.12 74.37 -20.50
CA ASP A 349 -41.87 73.15 -20.87
C ASP A 349 -41.17 72.41 -22.02
N PRO A 350 -40.27 71.47 -21.68
CA PRO A 350 -39.54 70.70 -22.67
C PRO A 350 -40.43 69.75 -23.48
N GLU A 351 -41.59 69.30 -22.97
CA GLU A 351 -42.48 68.41 -23.73
C GLU A 351 -43.16 69.17 -24.87
N ALA A 352 -43.71 70.35 -24.57
CA ALA A 352 -44.30 71.22 -25.58
C ALA A 352 -43.28 71.65 -26.64
N PHE A 353 -42.03 71.92 -26.24
CA PHE A 353 -40.96 72.28 -27.16
C PHE A 353 -40.68 71.18 -28.20
N TYR A 354 -40.46 69.94 -27.77
CA TYR A 354 -40.16 68.84 -28.71
C TYR A 354 -41.39 68.39 -29.52
N ARG A 355 -42.60 68.53 -28.96
CA ARG A 355 -43.84 68.29 -29.70
C ARG A 355 -44.00 69.28 -30.86
N LEU A 356 -43.81 70.58 -30.62
CA LEU A 356 -43.89 71.61 -31.66
C LEU A 356 -42.82 71.42 -32.75
N LEU A 357 -41.62 70.96 -32.38
CA LEU A 357 -40.59 70.61 -33.36
C LEU A 357 -41.04 69.47 -34.27
N LEU A 358 -41.67 68.43 -33.71
CA LEU A 358 -42.20 67.31 -34.47
C LEU A 358 -43.39 67.71 -35.37
N GLU A 359 -44.26 68.59 -34.91
CA GLU A 359 -45.37 69.15 -35.70
C GLU A 359 -44.83 69.98 -36.88
N ARG A 360 -43.86 70.88 -36.66
CA ARG A 360 -43.23 71.67 -37.73
C ARG A 360 -42.41 70.83 -38.70
N ALA A 361 -41.87 69.72 -38.23
CA ALA A 361 -41.22 68.72 -39.06
C ALA A 361 -42.20 67.89 -39.91
N GLY A 362 -43.52 68.03 -39.69
CA GLY A 362 -44.56 67.23 -40.33
C GLY A 362 -44.56 65.77 -39.89
N ALA A 363 -43.94 65.47 -38.74
CA ALA A 363 -43.85 64.11 -38.19
C ALA A 363 -45.10 63.75 -37.38
N ILE A 364 -45.86 64.75 -36.91
CA ILE A 364 -47.10 64.62 -36.15
C ILE A 364 -48.08 65.69 -36.70
N PRO A 365 -49.39 65.40 -36.84
CA PRO A 365 -50.37 66.41 -37.24
C PRO A 365 -50.49 67.53 -36.19
N ALA A 366 -50.67 68.76 -36.67
CA ALA A 366 -50.81 69.97 -35.85
C ALA A 366 -52.12 69.98 -35.05
#